data_AF-A0A257PT52-F1
#
_entry.id   AF-A0A257PT52-F1
#
_cell.length_a   1.000
_cell.length_b   1.000
_cell.length_c   1.000
_cell.angle_alpha   90.00
_cell.angle_beta   90.00
_cell.angle_gamma   90.00
#
_symmetry.space_group_name_H-M   'P 1'
#
loop_
_entity.id
_entity.type
_entity.pdbx_description
1 polymer ?
#
loop_
_entity_poly.entity_id
_entity_poly.type
_entity_poly.pdbx_seq_one_letter_code
_entity_poly.pdbx_strand_id
1 'polypeptide(L)'
;MAAQVSRYLPAEEYYPFIETLFASQSDWAFTPGIDYKKAIYKYAALAGMDQAIFDAALADDKLKSFILQGQQEAEKMYHINATPSFLINGTLHTGAMEYDEFVSTVAAAAKG
;
A
#
# COMPACT_ATOMS: atom_id res chain seq x y z
N MET A 1 -6.63 7.10 -0.93
CA MET A 1 -5.75 8.28 -0.99
C MET A 1 -4.26 7.94 -1.04
N ALA A 2 -3.63 7.44 0.04
CA ALA A 2 -2.18 7.17 0.02
C ALA A 2 -1.74 6.33 -1.20
N ALA A 3 -2.49 5.26 -1.49
CA ALA A 3 -2.29 4.42 -2.67
C ALA A 3 -2.47 5.13 -4.04
N GLN A 4 -3.30 6.19 -4.11
CA GLN A 4 -3.45 7.02 -5.31
C GLN A 4 -2.20 7.91 -5.47
N VAL A 5 -1.80 8.61 -4.39
CA VAL A 5 -0.62 9.48 -4.37
C VAL A 5 0.63 8.69 -4.76
N SER A 6 0.84 7.51 -4.17
CA SER A 6 2.00 6.67 -4.49
C SER A 6 2.03 6.28 -5.97
N ARG A 7 0.90 5.92 -6.57
CA ARG A 7 0.80 5.51 -7.99
C ARG A 7 0.88 6.67 -8.97
N TYR A 8 0.73 7.90 -8.51
CA TYR A 8 0.80 9.11 -9.35
C TYR A 8 2.21 9.69 -9.43
N LEU A 9 3.11 9.29 -8.51
CA LEU A 9 4.54 9.58 -8.60
C LEU A 9 5.18 8.85 -9.80
N PRO A 10 6.36 9.31 -10.28
CA PRO A 10 7.19 8.53 -11.20
C PRO A 10 7.42 7.11 -10.70
N ALA A 11 7.58 6.15 -11.62
CA ALA A 11 7.64 4.73 -11.27
C ALA A 11 8.82 4.40 -10.35
N GLU A 12 9.94 5.09 -10.53
CA GLU A 12 11.15 5.03 -9.71
C GLU A 12 10.94 5.51 -8.27
N GLU A 13 9.99 6.42 -8.04
CA GLU A 13 9.67 6.97 -6.72
C GLU A 13 8.62 6.14 -5.96
N TYR A 14 7.94 5.21 -6.63
CA TYR A 14 6.85 4.43 -6.03
C TYR A 14 7.30 3.68 -4.77
N TYR A 15 8.37 2.88 -4.87
CA TYR A 15 8.85 2.08 -3.74
C TYR A 15 9.47 2.93 -2.63
N PRO A 16 10.38 3.88 -2.90
CA PRO A 16 10.90 4.79 -1.86
C PRO A 16 9.80 5.53 -1.10
N PHE A 17 8.77 5.99 -1.81
CA PHE A 17 7.64 6.68 -1.19
C PHE A 17 6.77 5.74 -0.34
N ILE A 18 6.49 4.53 -0.83
CA ILE A 18 5.75 3.51 -0.05
C ILE A 18 6.52 3.14 1.23
N GLU A 19 7.83 2.93 1.14
CA GLU A 19 8.68 2.66 2.31
C GLU A 19 8.61 3.79 3.33
N THR A 20 8.70 5.04 2.87
CA THR A 20 8.56 6.23 3.71
C THR A 20 7.21 6.27 4.42
N LEU A 21 6.11 5.96 3.71
CA LEU A 21 4.78 5.93 4.30
C LEU A 21 4.64 4.83 5.36
N PHE A 22 5.19 3.63 5.14
CA PHE A 22 5.16 2.58 6.16
C PHE A 22 6.05 2.92 7.37
N ALA A 23 7.26 3.43 7.14
CA ALA A 23 8.19 3.81 8.21
C ALA A 23 7.66 4.94 9.11
N SER A 24 6.84 5.83 8.55
CA SER A 24 6.25 6.98 9.26
C SER A 24 4.77 6.81 9.59
N GLN A 25 4.24 5.58 9.56
CA GLN A 25 2.80 5.32 9.67
C GLN A 25 2.18 5.81 10.99
N SER A 26 2.95 5.79 12.08
CA SER A 26 2.55 6.38 13.37
C SER A 26 2.19 7.86 13.25
N ASP A 27 2.88 8.58 12.36
CA ASP A 27 2.87 10.05 12.31
C ASP A 27 1.75 10.59 11.43
N TRP A 28 1.38 9.85 10.39
CA TRP A 28 0.34 10.28 9.44
C TRP A 28 -0.97 9.49 9.51
N ALA A 29 -0.93 8.21 9.92
CA ALA A 29 -2.11 7.34 9.92
C ALA A 29 -2.75 7.17 11.30
N PHE A 30 -1.94 7.08 12.36
CA PHE A 30 -2.41 6.70 13.70
C PHE A 30 -2.31 7.81 14.75
N THR A 31 -1.89 9.01 14.36
CA THR A 31 -1.85 10.17 15.27
C THR A 31 -3.27 10.72 15.50
N PRO A 32 -3.77 10.82 16.74
CA PRO A 32 -5.10 11.36 17.01
C PRO A 32 -5.27 12.79 16.50
N GLY A 33 -6.36 13.05 15.76
CA GLY A 33 -6.69 14.38 15.23
C GLY A 33 -5.82 14.86 14.06
N ILE A 34 -4.99 13.98 13.47
CA ILE A 34 -4.13 14.33 12.35
C ILE A 34 -4.92 14.62 11.07
N ASP A 35 -4.49 15.66 10.34
CA ASP A 35 -4.87 15.83 8.93
C ASP A 35 -3.97 14.95 8.08
N TYR A 36 -4.43 13.73 7.79
CA TYR A 36 -3.70 12.74 7.01
C TYR A 36 -3.46 13.21 5.56
N LYS A 37 -4.33 14.05 4.98
CA LYS A 37 -4.11 14.63 3.63
C LYS A 37 -2.90 15.53 3.65
N LYS A 38 -2.83 16.46 4.61
CA LYS A 38 -1.68 17.35 4.77
C LYS A 38 -0.42 16.59 5.14
N ALA A 39 -0.52 15.57 6.00
CA ALA A 39 0.63 14.75 6.40
C ALA A 39 1.22 13.97 5.22
N ILE A 40 0.39 13.29 4.42
CA ILE A 40 0.83 12.56 3.22
C ILE A 40 1.41 13.52 2.17
N TYR A 41 0.82 14.71 1.98
CA TYR A 41 1.38 15.70 1.06
C TYR A 41 2.81 16.12 1.43
N LYS A 42 3.13 16.26 2.72
CA LYS A 42 4.51 16.58 3.14
C LYS A 42 5.53 15.57 2.60
N TYR A 43 5.21 14.27 2.69
CA TYR A 43 6.08 13.22 2.15
C TYR A 43 6.10 13.24 0.63
N ALA A 44 4.95 13.46 -0.01
CA ALA A 44 4.87 13.52 -1.48
C ALA A 44 5.69 14.69 -2.05
N ALA A 45 5.66 15.84 -1.37
CA ALA A 45 6.47 17.02 -1.72
C ALA A 45 7.97 16.76 -1.60
N LEU A 46 8.41 15.99 -0.59
CA LEU A 46 9.81 15.55 -0.48
C LEU A 46 10.22 14.63 -1.64
N ALA A 47 9.28 13.85 -2.18
CA ALA A 47 9.44 13.05 -3.38
C ALA A 47 9.21 13.85 -4.70
N GLY A 48 9.15 15.18 -4.63
CA GLY A 48 9.05 16.05 -5.80
C GLY A 48 7.63 16.30 -6.34
N MET A 49 6.58 15.83 -5.66
CA MET A 49 5.19 16.08 -6.07
C MET A 49 4.71 17.46 -5.61
N ASP A 50 4.37 18.33 -6.54
CA ASP A 50 3.74 19.62 -6.21
C ASP A 50 2.25 19.47 -5.80
N GLN A 51 1.67 20.55 -5.30
CA GLN A 51 0.29 20.57 -4.83
C GLN A 51 -0.73 20.29 -5.96
N ALA A 52 -0.46 20.75 -7.18
CA ALA A 52 -1.37 20.57 -8.31
C ALA A 52 -1.44 19.11 -8.73
N ILE A 53 -0.29 18.43 -8.81
CA ILE A 53 -0.18 17.00 -9.08
C ILE A 53 -0.82 16.20 -7.94
N PHE A 54 -0.59 16.60 -6.68
CA PHE A 54 -1.19 15.95 -5.53
C PHE A 54 -2.73 16.01 -5.58
N ASP A 55 -3.30 17.19 -5.80
CA ASP A 55 -4.76 17.33 -5.90
C ASP A 55 -5.33 16.62 -7.13
N ALA A 56 -4.60 16.59 -8.25
CA ALA A 56 -4.97 15.79 -9.43
C ALA A 56 -5.02 14.28 -9.11
N ALA A 57 -4.04 13.76 -8.36
CA ALA A 57 -4.03 12.36 -7.92
C ALA A 57 -5.25 12.01 -7.06
N LEU A 58 -5.74 12.95 -6.25
CA LEU A 58 -6.93 12.76 -5.42
C LEU A 58 -8.24 12.83 -6.22
N ALA A 59 -8.26 13.66 -7.27
CA ALA A 59 -9.39 13.85 -8.15
C ALA A 59 -9.49 12.78 -9.26
N ASP A 60 -8.48 11.93 -9.43
CA ASP A 60 -8.50 10.85 -10.43
C ASP A 60 -9.42 9.69 -10.00
N ASP A 61 -10.70 9.79 -10.39
CA ASP A 61 -11.72 8.78 -10.14
C ASP A 61 -11.43 7.45 -10.86
N LYS A 62 -10.71 7.47 -11.98
CA LYS A 62 -10.35 6.23 -12.69
C LYS A 62 -9.31 5.46 -11.90
N LEU A 63 -8.26 6.14 -11.43
CA LEU A 63 -7.23 5.53 -10.57
C LEU A 63 -7.83 5.02 -9.26
N LYS A 64 -8.71 5.81 -8.63
CA LYS A 64 -9.43 5.39 -7.42
C LYS A 64 -10.26 4.13 -7.67
N SER A 65 -11.01 4.09 -8.77
CA SER A 65 -11.83 2.94 -9.15
C SER A 65 -10.98 1.70 -9.42
N PHE A 66 -9.87 1.86 -10.13
CA PHE A 66 -8.91 0.77 -10.39
C PHE A 66 -8.36 0.17 -9.07
N ILE A 67 -7.96 1.00 -8.12
CA ILE A 67 -7.46 0.53 -6.81
C ILE A 67 -8.54 -0.23 -6.03
N LEU A 68 -9.76 0.31 -5.98
CA LEU A 68 -10.88 -0.31 -5.27
C LEU A 68 -11.33 -1.63 -5.92
N GLN A 69 -11.33 -1.70 -7.25
CA GLN A 69 -11.63 -2.93 -7.99
C GLN A 69 -10.60 -4.01 -7.68
N GLY A 70 -9.30 -3.68 -7.71
CA GLY A 70 -8.25 -4.64 -7.35
C GLY A 70 -8.38 -5.17 -5.92
N GLN A 71 -8.78 -4.33 -4.97
CA GLN A 71 -9.08 -4.75 -3.60
C GLN A 71 -10.27 -5.73 -3.54
N GLN A 72 -11.37 -5.40 -4.21
CA GLN A 72 -12.58 -6.24 -4.23
C GLN A 72 -12.34 -7.58 -4.94
N GLU A 73 -11.58 -7.57 -6.03
CA GLU A 73 -11.15 -8.77 -6.73
C GLU A 73 -10.31 -9.68 -5.83
N ALA A 74 -9.35 -9.11 -5.10
CA ALA A 74 -8.53 -9.86 -4.15
C ALA A 74 -9.36 -10.47 -3.01
N GLU A 75 -10.33 -9.73 -2.46
CA GLU A 75 -11.25 -10.24 -1.45
C GLU A 75 -12.14 -11.37 -2.01
N LYS A 76 -12.71 -11.18 -3.21
CA LYS A 76 -13.64 -12.13 -3.82
C LYS A 76 -12.96 -13.43 -4.28
N MET A 77 -11.79 -13.33 -4.90
CA MET A 77 -11.11 -14.47 -5.51
C MET A 77 -10.21 -15.22 -4.54
N TYR A 78 -9.57 -14.50 -3.60
CA TYR A 78 -8.56 -15.06 -2.71
C TYR A 78 -8.94 -15.00 -1.24
N HIS A 79 -10.14 -14.48 -0.91
CA HIS A 79 -10.63 -14.37 0.47
C HIS A 79 -9.72 -13.53 1.40
N ILE A 80 -8.97 -12.59 0.83
CA ILE A 80 -8.12 -11.66 1.59
C ILE A 80 -9.01 -10.66 2.32
N ASN A 81 -9.17 -10.84 3.64
CA ASN A 81 -10.03 -10.02 4.50
C ASN A 81 -9.28 -9.31 5.66
N ALA A 82 -7.96 -9.49 5.76
CA ALA A 82 -7.11 -8.82 6.74
C ALA A 82 -5.74 -8.46 6.14
N THR A 83 -5.03 -7.55 6.79
CA THR A 83 -3.72 -7.05 6.35
C THR A 83 -2.68 -7.14 7.47
N PRO A 84 -1.42 -7.54 7.18
CA PRO A 84 -1.00 -8.14 5.92
C PRO A 84 -1.61 -9.54 5.72
N SER A 85 -1.63 -10.00 4.47
CA SER A 85 -1.93 -11.39 4.10
C SER A 85 -1.00 -11.79 2.94
N PHE A 86 -0.62 -13.06 2.89
CA PHE A 86 0.26 -13.61 1.87
C PHE A 86 -0.44 -14.77 1.15
N LEU A 87 -0.47 -14.73 -0.19
CA LEU A 87 -0.94 -15.84 -1.00
C LEU A 87 0.27 -16.54 -1.62
N ILE A 88 0.62 -17.72 -1.12
CA ILE A 88 1.81 -18.48 -1.51
C ILE A 88 1.36 -19.78 -2.17
N ASN A 89 1.62 -19.93 -3.49
CA ASN A 89 1.15 -21.06 -4.31
C ASN A 89 -0.35 -21.40 -4.11
N GLY A 90 -1.21 -20.38 -4.04
CA GLY A 90 -2.65 -20.54 -3.87
C GLY A 90 -3.12 -20.79 -2.43
N THR A 91 -2.19 -20.92 -1.47
CA THR A 91 -2.53 -21.01 -0.05
C THR A 91 -2.50 -19.63 0.58
N LEU A 92 -3.60 -19.24 1.22
CA LEU A 92 -3.72 -17.97 1.93
C LEU A 92 -3.19 -18.09 3.35
N HIS A 93 -2.26 -17.22 3.71
CA HIS A 93 -1.74 -17.01 5.06
C HIS A 93 -2.15 -15.61 5.53
N THR A 94 -3.06 -15.56 6.49
CA THR A 94 -3.63 -14.30 6.99
C THR A 94 -2.87 -13.82 8.22
N GLY A 95 -2.58 -12.52 8.27
CA GLY A 95 -1.91 -11.88 9.40
C GLY A 95 -0.41 -11.71 9.18
N ALA A 96 0.22 -10.96 10.09
CA ALA A 96 1.67 -10.82 10.11
C ALA A 96 2.30 -12.17 10.48
N MET A 97 3.30 -12.57 9.70
CA MET A 97 4.10 -13.76 9.96
C MET A 97 5.46 -13.34 10.50
N GLU A 98 6.00 -14.11 11.44
CA GLU A 98 7.40 -13.98 11.81
C GLU A 98 8.30 -14.33 10.61
N TYR A 99 9.47 -13.70 10.55
CA TYR A 99 10.35 -13.84 9.39
C TYR A 99 10.72 -15.29 9.08
N ASP A 100 11.07 -16.08 10.11
CA ASP A 100 11.44 -17.48 9.96
C ASP A 100 10.28 -18.34 9.43
N GLU A 101 9.06 -18.06 9.88
CA GLU A 101 7.84 -18.73 9.40
C GLU A 101 7.60 -18.42 7.92
N PHE A 102 7.77 -17.15 7.54
CA PHE A 102 7.62 -16.72 6.15
C PHE A 102 8.62 -17.41 5.23
N VAL A 103 9.91 -17.42 5.60
CA VAL A 103 10.97 -18.08 4.84
C VAL A 103 10.70 -19.58 4.69
N SER A 104 10.33 -20.25 5.78
CA SER A 104 9.99 -21.68 5.76
C SER A 104 8.81 -21.98 4.82
N THR A 105 7.75 -21.16 4.88
CA THR A 105 6.55 -21.29 4.05
C THR A 105 6.87 -21.14 2.56
N VAL A 106 7.62 -20.09 2.20
CA VAL A 106 8.03 -19.85 0.79
C VAL A 106 8.94 -20.98 0.30
N ALA A 107 9.91 -21.42 1.11
CA ALA A 107 10.85 -22.48 0.73
C ALA A 107 10.16 -23.84 0.56
N ALA A 108 9.12 -24.14 1.35
CA ALA A 108 8.30 -25.33 1.19
C ALA A 108 7.49 -25.28 -0.11
N ALA A 109 6.90 -24.12 -0.42
CA ALA A 109 6.09 -23.92 -1.62
C ALA A 109 6.93 -24.04 -2.92
N ALA A 110 8.18 -23.57 -2.92
CA ALA A 110 9.06 -23.62 -4.09
C ALA A 110 9.51 -25.04 -4.51
N LYS A 111 9.22 -26.07 -3.71
CA LYS A 111 9.59 -27.46 -3.98
C LYS A 111 8.49 -28.27 -4.67
N GLY A 112 7.27 -27.73 -4.76
CA GLY A 112 6.14 -28.33 -5.47
C GLY A 112 5.95 -27.74 -6.85
#